data_AF-I4FVC7-F1
#
_entry.id   AF-I4FVC7-F1
#
_cell.length_a   1.000
_cell.length_b   1.000
_cell.length_c   1.000
_cell.angle_alpha   90.00
_cell.angle_beta   90.00
_cell.angle_gamma   90.00
#
_symmetry.space_group_name_H-M   'P 1'
#
loop_
_entity.id
_entity.type
_entity.pdbx_description
1 polymer ?
#
loop_
_entity_poly.entity_id
_entity_poly.type
_entity_poly.pdbx_seq_one_letter_code
_entity_poly.pdbx_strand_id
1 'polypeptide(L)'
;MLLDSNIIIYAAQLENEFLREFIAENSPYVSALSYLEVLGYHRLTHQDKVYFEEFFNASQILPISQPVINQAVTLKQIRKMSL
;
A
#
# COMPACT_ATOMS: atom_id res chain seq x y z
N MET A 1 -11.46 -3.18 2.48
CA MET A 1 -10.81 -3.31 1.15
C MET A 1 -9.30 -3.45 1.32
N LEU A 2 -8.56 -4.23 0.51
CA LEU A 2 -7.09 -4.26 0.55
C LEU A 2 -6.53 -3.26 -0.47
N LEU A 3 -5.69 -2.32 -0.01
CA LEU A 3 -5.09 -1.31 -0.87
C LEU A 3 -3.76 -1.77 -1.47
N ASP A 4 -3.57 -1.41 -2.74
CA ASP A 4 -2.28 -1.49 -3.43
C ASP A 4 -1.48 -0.19 -3.23
N SER A 5 -0.15 -0.29 -3.32
CA SER A 5 0.80 0.81 -3.19
C SER A 5 0.49 1.96 -4.13
N ASN A 6 0.05 1.66 -5.37
CA ASN A 6 -0.31 2.69 -6.34
C ASN A 6 -1.51 3.52 -5.88
N ILE A 7 -2.55 2.89 -5.33
CA ILE A 7 -3.73 3.61 -4.83
C ILE A 7 -3.34 4.55 -3.68
N ILE A 8 -2.44 4.11 -2.80
CA ILE A 8 -1.92 4.92 -1.69
C ILE A 8 -1.16 6.14 -2.23
N ILE A 9 -0.29 5.94 -3.22
CA ILE A 9 0.49 7.02 -3.85
C ILE A 9 -0.43 8.03 -4.55
N TYR A 10 -1.43 7.56 -5.30
CA TYR A 10 -2.37 8.46 -5.99
C TYR A 10 -3.26 9.22 -5.02
N ALA A 11 -3.68 8.62 -3.90
CA ALA A 11 -4.47 9.29 -2.87
C ALA A 11 -3.73 10.47 -2.21
N ALA A 12 -2.39 10.48 -2.24
CA ALA A 12 -1.58 11.61 -1.75
C ALA A 12 -1.64 12.85 -2.67
N GLN A 13 -2.04 12.69 -3.93
CA GLN A 13 -2.13 13.80 -4.87
C GLN A 13 -3.40 14.61 -4.63
N LEU A 14 -3.28 15.94 -4.63
CA LEU A 14 -4.41 16.85 -4.36
C LEU A 14 -5.59 16.61 -5.30
N GLU A 15 -5.29 16.34 -6.57
CA GLU A 15 -6.25 16.10 -7.67
C GLU A 15 -7.16 14.88 -7.44
N ASN A 16 -6.74 13.93 -6.60
CA ASN A 16 -7.47 12.68 -6.34
C ASN A 16 -8.20 12.70 -4.99
N GLU A 17 -8.86 13.81 -4.65
CA GLU A 17 -9.62 13.93 -3.41
C GLU A 17 -10.68 12.83 -3.23
N PHE A 18 -11.36 12.47 -4.31
CA PHE A 18 -12.34 11.38 -4.32
C PHE A 18 -11.75 10.03 -3.85
N LEU A 19 -10.46 9.77 -4.09
CA LEU A 19 -9.81 8.55 -3.61
C LEU A 19 -9.67 8.55 -2.09
N ARG A 20 -9.37 9.72 -1.50
CA ARG A 20 -9.27 9.84 -0.03
C ARG A 20 -10.61 9.61 0.63
N GLU A 21 -11.68 10.19 0.09
CA GLU A 21 -13.05 9.97 0.58
C GLU A 21 -13.44 8.49 0.47
N PHE A 22 -13.25 7.89 -0.71
CA PHE A 22 -13.54 6.48 -0.94
C PHE A 22 -12.77 5.54 0.01
N ILE A 23 -11.49 5.83 0.26
CA ILE A 23 -10.67 5.07 1.20
C ILE A 23 -11.23 5.21 2.62
N ALA A 24 -11.52 6.43 3.07
CA ALA A 24 -12.03 6.71 4.41
C ALA A 24 -13.36 5.98 4.70
N GLU A 25 -14.27 5.94 3.73
CA GLU A 25 -15.56 5.26 3.87
C GLU A 25 -15.42 3.73 3.98
N ASN A 26 -14.39 3.14 3.39
CA ASN A 26 -14.28 1.69 3.22
C ASN A 26 -13.32 1.00 4.20
N SER A 27 -12.77 1.72 5.20
CA SER A 27 -11.84 1.22 6.22
C SER A 27 -10.74 0.32 5.63
N PRO A 28 -9.67 0.90 5.08
CA PRO A 28 -8.71 0.16 4.30
C PRO A 28 -7.84 -0.75 5.16
N TYR A 29 -7.59 -1.93 4.64
CA TYR A 29 -6.46 -2.76 5.05
C TYR A 29 -5.31 -2.49 4.09
N VAL A 30 -4.10 -2.51 4.62
CA VAL A 30 -2.87 -2.29 3.86
C VAL A 30 -1.95 -3.48 4.08
N SER A 31 -1.31 -3.98 3.02
CA SER A 31 -0.28 -5.01 3.16
C SER A 31 1.01 -4.43 3.75
N ALA A 32 1.69 -5.17 4.63
CA ALA A 32 3.05 -4.81 5.05
C ALA A 32 4.04 -4.69 3.88
N LEU A 33 3.76 -5.33 2.73
CA LEU A 33 4.54 -5.14 1.51
C LEU A 33 4.34 -3.74 0.92
N SER A 34 3.10 -3.26 0.85
CA SER A 34 2.80 -1.92 0.34
C SER A 34 3.38 -0.82 1.23
N TYR A 35 3.40 -1.05 2.55
CA TYR A 35 4.13 -0.20 3.49
C TYR A 35 5.63 -0.10 3.12
N LEU A 36 6.28 -1.25 2.89
CA LEU A 36 7.69 -1.31 2.53
C LEU A 36 7.96 -0.62 1.19
N GLU A 37 7.11 -0.82 0.18
CA GLU A 37 7.28 -0.23 -1.14
C GLU A 37 7.13 1.29 -1.13
N VAL A 38 6.09 1.79 -0.45
CA VAL A 38 5.81 3.22 -0.39
C VAL A 38 6.89 3.94 0.42
N LEU A 39 7.11 3.56 1.70
CA LEU A 39 8.09 4.24 2.56
C LEU A 39 9.55 3.90 2.23
N GLY A 40 9.80 2.76 1.58
CA GLY A 40 11.13 2.36 1.12
C GLY A 40 11.58 3.08 -0.16
N TYR A 41 10.73 3.89 -0.79
CA TYR A 41 11.11 4.62 -2.00
C TYR A 41 12.14 5.71 -1.68
N HIS A 42 13.38 5.48 -2.14
CA HIS A 42 14.55 6.31 -1.85
C HIS A 42 14.46 7.80 -2.27
N ARG A 43 13.47 8.20 -3.07
CA ARG A 43 13.27 9.59 -3.51
C ARG A 43 12.03 10.24 -2.91
N LEU A 44 11.49 9.68 -1.84
CA LEU A 44 10.45 10.35 -1.06
C LEU A 44 10.93 11.73 -0.60
N THR A 45 10.13 12.75 -0.87
CA THR A 45 10.34 14.05 -0.25
C THR A 45 10.00 13.95 1.24
N HIS A 46 10.50 14.90 2.04
CA HIS A 46 10.15 14.93 3.47
C HIS A 46 8.63 15.08 3.67
N GLN A 47 7.96 15.87 2.83
CA GLN A 47 6.53 16.09 2.91
C GLN A 47 5.73 14.83 2.60
N ASP A 48 6.10 14.11 1.53
CA ASP A 48 5.46 12.85 1.16
C ASP A 48 5.66 11.79 2.24
N LYS A 49 6.87 11.73 2.81
CA LYS A 49 7.18 10.78 3.88
C LYS A 49 6.26 10.97 5.08
N VAL A 50 6.12 12.22 5.56
CA VAL A 50 5.23 12.53 6.70
C VAL A 50 3.78 12.14 6.37
N TYR A 51 3.30 12.50 5.17
CA TYR A 51 1.95 12.13 4.74
C TYR A 51 1.72 10.61 4.75
N PHE A 52 2.63 9.83 4.18
CA PHE A 52 2.48 8.38 4.13
C PHE A 52 2.61 7.74 5.52
N GLU A 53 3.50 8.23 6.39
CA GLU A 53 3.59 7.77 7.78
C GLU A 53 2.26 8.01 8.53
N GLU A 54 1.63 9.18 8.39
CA GLU A 54 0.31 9.45 8.97
C GLU A 54 -0.76 8.53 8.38
N PHE A 55 -0.77 8.34 7.06
CA PHE A 55 -1.70 7.44 6.38
C PHE A 55 -1.59 6.00 6.91
N PHE A 56 -0.37 5.47 7.04
CA PHE A 56 -0.15 4.11 7.53
C PHE A 56 -0.46 3.97 9.02
N ASN A 57 -0.23 5.00 9.84
CA ASN A 57 -0.63 5.02 11.25
C ASN A 57 -2.16 4.99 11.42
N ALA A 58 -2.90 5.61 10.50
CA ALA A 58 -4.37 5.59 10.48
C ALA A 58 -4.95 4.30 9.85
N SER A 59 -4.12 3.48 9.20
CA SER A 59 -4.55 2.28 8.47
C SER A 59 -4.28 0.99 9.24
N GLN A 60 -5.06 -0.06 8.98
CA GLN A 60 -4.76 -1.38 9.54
C GLN A 60 -3.78 -2.13 8.64
N ILE A 61 -2.53 -2.26 9.08
CA ILE A 61 -1.49 -3.00 8.37
C ILE A 61 -1.62 -4.50 8.66
N LEU A 62 -1.73 -5.30 7.59
CA LEU A 62 -1.77 -6.74 7.63
C LEU A 62 -0.34 -7.31 7.44
N PRO A 63 0.17 -8.11 8.40
CA PRO A 63 1.46 -8.77 8.24
C PRO A 63 1.41 -9.83 7.15
N ILE A 64 2.53 -10.01 6.45
CA ILE A 64 2.67 -11.09 5.47
C ILE A 64 3.08 -12.36 6.19
N SER A 65 2.16 -13.33 6.26
CA SER A 65 2.41 -14.63 6.85
C SER A 65 3.04 -15.60 5.85
N GLN A 66 3.73 -16.64 6.34
CA GLN A 66 4.35 -17.66 5.49
C GLN A 66 3.35 -18.35 4.53
N PRO A 67 2.09 -18.66 4.93
CA PRO A 67 1.10 -19.19 3.99
C PRO A 67 0.81 -18.25 2.82
N VAL A 68 0.73 -16.93 3.05
CA VAL A 68 0.53 -15.93 1.99
C VAL A 68 1.73 -15.91 1.03
N ILE A 69 2.95 -15.97 1.57
CA ILE A 69 4.18 -16.06 0.75
C ILE A 69 4.16 -17.31 -0.12
N ASN A 70 3.85 -18.47 0.44
CA ASN A 70 3.82 -19.74 -0.31
C ASN A 70 2.83 -19.65 -1.48
N GLN A 71 1.66 -19.06 -1.25
CA GLN A 71 0.67 -18.88 -2.31
C GLN A 71 1.14 -17.87 -3.38
N ALA A 72 1.76 -16.76 -2.98
CA ALA A 72 2.35 -15.79 -3.90
C ALA A 72 3.45 -16.42 -4.79
N VAL A 73 4.28 -17.30 -4.21
CA VAL A 73 5.30 -18.06 -4.95
C VAL A 73 4.65 -18.94 -6.02
N THR A 74 3.61 -19.70 -5.67
CA THR A 74 2.88 -20.52 -6.64
C THR A 74 2.31 -19.68 -7.79
N LEU A 75 1.71 -18.53 -7.48
CA LEU A 75 1.16 -17.63 -8.50
C LEU A 75 2.25 -17.11 -9.45
N LYS A 76 3.42 -16.72 -8.93
CA LYS A 76 4.57 -16.26 -9.71
C LYS A 76 5.19 -17.34 -10.60
N GLN A 77 5.09 -18.60 -10.21
CA GLN A 77 5.56 -19.72 -11.06
C GLN A 77 4.62 -19.96 -12.25
N ILE A 78 3.33 -19.68 -12.09
CA ILE A 78 2.33 -19.88 -13.14
C ILE A 78 2.39 -18.74 -14.18
N ARG A 79 2.67 -17.50 -13.76
CA ARG A 79 2.78 -16.34 -14.66
C ARG A 79 3.87 -15.39 -14.20
N LYS A 80 4.53 -14.75 -15.17
CA LYS A 80 5.46 -13.65 -14.90
C LYS A 80 4.70 -12.47 -14.27
N MET A 81 5.00 -12.20 -13.01
CA MET A 81 4.47 -11.07 -12.24
C MET A 81 5.65 -10.33 -11.59
N SER A 82 5.56 -9.00 -11.44
CA SER A 82 6.50 -8.26 -10.60
C SER A 82 6.22 -8.56 -9.12
N LEU A 83 7.12 -8.15 -8.22
CA LEU A 83 6.66 -7.91 -6.85
C LEU A 83 5.74 -6.69 -6.87
#